data_AF-A0A536VF38-F1
#
_entry.id   AF-A0A536VF38-F1
#
_cell.length_a   1.000
_cell.length_b   1.000
_cell.length_c   1.000
_cell.angle_alpha   90.00
_cell.angle_beta   90.00
_cell.angle_gamma   90.00
#
_symmetry.space_group_name_H-M   'P 1'
#
loop_
_entity.id
_entity.type
_entity.pdbx_description
1 polymer ?
#
loop_
_entity_poly.entity_id
_entity_poly.type
_entity_poly.pdbx_seq_one_letter_code
_entity_poly.pdbx_strand_id
1 'polypeptide(L)'
;MLLDRMRTVGHLPAMPGVGSRVARLSAKDGQHTEEIADQILQDMALSFELLRQVNSAQVQGTQMAGSGPVLTIRRAIALVGLNGMRQAASALRMWPGPLNA
;
A
#
# COMPACT_ATOMS: atom_id res chain seq x y z
N MET A 1 -4.20 -23.64 -9.58
CA MET A 1 -2.97 -23.04 -10.16
C MET A 1 -2.53 -21.82 -9.32
N LEU A 2 -1.36 -21.22 -9.55
CA LEU A 2 -0.83 -20.10 -8.77
C LEU A 2 -1.78 -18.88 -8.73
N LEU A 3 -2.46 -18.61 -9.86
CA LEU A 3 -3.49 -17.59 -9.97
C LEU A 3 -4.69 -17.81 -9.02
N ASP A 4 -5.12 -19.05 -8.81
CA ASP A 4 -6.22 -19.35 -7.88
C ASP A 4 -5.80 -19.07 -6.44
N ARG A 5 -4.56 -19.43 -6.07
CA ARG A 5 -3.99 -19.12 -4.74
C ARG A 5 -3.81 -17.63 -4.51
N MET A 6 -3.53 -16.86 -5.56
CA MET A 6 -3.51 -15.40 -5.47
C MET A 6 -4.91 -14.82 -5.33
N ARG A 7 -5.91 -15.37 -6.04
CA ARG A 7 -7.31 -14.95 -5.93
C ARG A 7 -7.90 -15.20 -4.54
N THR A 8 -7.48 -16.27 -3.85
CA THR A 8 -7.94 -16.54 -2.49
C THR A 8 -7.37 -15.57 -1.45
N VAL A 9 -6.13 -15.11 -1.60
CA VAL A 9 -5.49 -14.19 -0.66
C VAL A 9 -5.80 -12.72 -0.97
N GLY A 10 -6.14 -12.39 -2.22
CA GLY A 10 -6.71 -11.09 -2.60
C GLY A 10 -5.74 -9.91 -2.60
N HIS A 11 -4.44 -10.15 -2.39
CA HIS A 11 -3.37 -9.17 -2.55
C HIS A 11 -2.09 -9.85 -3.05
N LEU A 12 -1.18 -9.09 -3.67
CA LEU A 12 0.15 -9.57 -4.02
C LEU A 12 1.00 -9.79 -2.75
N PRO A 13 1.93 -10.75 -2.74
CA PRO A 13 2.91 -10.85 -1.67
C PRO A 13 3.85 -9.64 -1.68
N ALA A 14 4.16 -9.11 -0.50
CA ALA A 14 5.16 -8.05 -0.34
C ALA A 14 6.56 -8.53 -0.70
N MET A 15 7.37 -7.61 -1.21
CA MET A 15 8.80 -7.87 -1.32
C MET A 15 9.43 -8.02 0.06
N PRO A 16 10.46 -8.88 0.21
CA PRO A 16 11.19 -9.01 1.46
C PRO A 16 11.64 -7.66 2.02
N GLY A 17 11.46 -7.47 3.32
CA GLY A 17 11.89 -6.26 4.02
C GLY A 17 11.00 -5.02 3.83
N VAL A 18 9.81 -5.13 3.22
CA VAL A 18 8.88 -3.99 3.01
C VAL A 18 8.60 -3.23 4.30
N GLY A 19 8.31 -3.94 5.41
CA GLY A 19 8.02 -3.30 6.70
C GLY A 19 9.19 -2.48 7.21
N SER A 20 10.42 -3.01 7.08
CA SER A 20 11.63 -2.28 7.47
C SER A 20 11.89 -1.06 6.58
N ARG A 21 11.60 -1.14 5.28
CA ARG A 21 11.71 -0.01 4.35
C ARG A 21 10.72 1.09 4.72
N VAL A 22 9.45 0.73 4.93
CA VAL A 22 8.40 1.69 5.33
C VAL A 22 8.73 2.31 6.67
N ALA A 23 9.22 1.55 7.65
CA ALA A 23 9.66 2.09 8.94
C ALA A 23 10.81 3.10 8.78
N ARG A 24 11.80 2.82 7.92
CA ARG A 24 12.90 3.77 7.63
C ARG A 24 12.41 5.03 6.91
N LEU A 25 11.55 4.88 5.90
CA LEU A 25 10.91 6.02 5.22
C LEU A 25 10.09 6.85 6.20
N SER A 26 9.47 6.19 7.19
CA SER A 26 8.67 6.84 8.20
C SER A 26 9.45 7.58 9.27
N ALA A 27 10.69 7.15 9.54
CA ALA A 27 11.56 7.74 10.55
C ALA A 27 12.37 8.93 10.01
N LYS A 28 12.37 9.13 8.69
CA LYS A 28 13.03 10.27 8.05
C LYS A 28 12.09 11.46 8.03
N ASP A 29 12.22 12.35 9.01
CA ASP A 29 11.56 13.65 8.98
C ASP A 29 12.03 14.44 7.74
N GLY A 30 11.08 15.02 7.00
CA GLY A 30 11.35 16.00 5.96
C GLY A 30 11.58 15.49 4.52
N GLN A 31 11.40 14.20 4.21
CA GLN A 31 11.44 13.77 2.80
C GLN A 31 10.24 14.31 2.01
N HIS A 32 10.50 14.74 0.76
CA HIS A 32 9.44 15.10 -0.17
C HIS A 32 8.60 13.86 -0.52
N THR A 33 7.27 14.01 -0.56
CA THR A 33 6.32 12.93 -0.87
C THR A 33 6.61 12.22 -2.19
N GLU A 34 7.31 12.88 -3.11
CA GLU A 34 7.77 12.34 -4.38
C GLU A 34 8.83 11.24 -4.20
N GLU A 35 9.87 11.47 -3.40
CA GLU A 35 10.89 10.46 -3.10
C GLU A 35 10.28 9.23 -2.42
N ILE A 36 9.33 9.46 -1.51
CA ILE A 36 8.62 8.37 -0.83
C ILE A 36 7.78 7.58 -1.85
N ALA A 37 7.09 8.26 -2.76
CA ALA A 37 6.31 7.61 -3.80
C ALA A 37 7.19 6.75 -4.72
N ASP A 38 8.36 7.24 -5.13
CA ASP A 38 9.31 6.48 -5.96
C ASP A 38 9.80 5.21 -5.27
N GLN A 39 10.07 5.29 -3.97
CA GLN A 39 10.49 4.13 -3.17
C GLN A 39 9.35 3.13 -2.97
N ILE A 40 8.12 3.60 -2.80
CA ILE A 40 6.94 2.73 -2.67
C ILE A 40 6.61 2.03 -3.98
N LEU A 41 6.78 2.72 -5.12
CA LEU A 41 6.57 2.15 -6.46
C LEU A 41 7.48 0.95 -6.76
N GLN A 42 8.62 0.83 -6.07
CA GLN A 42 9.48 -0.37 -6.17
C GLN A 42 8.80 -1.63 -5.60
N ASP A 43 7.80 -1.48 -4.73
CA ASP A 43 7.02 -2.59 -4.17
C ASP A 43 5.56 -2.52 -4.64
N MET A 44 5.25 -3.27 -5.70
CA MET A 44 3.93 -3.24 -6.32
C MET A 44 2.82 -3.73 -5.39
N ALA A 45 3.11 -4.64 -4.46
CA ALA A 45 2.13 -5.12 -3.51
C ALA A 45 1.71 -3.99 -2.55
N LEU A 46 2.69 -3.25 -2.03
CA LEU A 46 2.45 -2.07 -1.19
C LEU A 46 1.72 -0.96 -1.96
N SER A 47 2.14 -0.70 -3.19
CA SER A 47 1.53 0.30 -4.06
C SER A 47 0.04 0.03 -4.28
N PHE A 48 -0.32 -1.21 -4.63
CA PHE A 48 -1.72 -1.58 -4.82
C PHE A 48 -2.52 -1.62 -3.52
N GLU A 49 -1.91 -2.05 -2.40
CA GLU A 49 -2.61 -2.05 -1.11
C GLU A 49 -2.96 -0.64 -0.66
N LEU A 50 -2.07 0.34 -0.85
CA LEU A 50 -2.36 1.75 -0.55
C LEU A 50 -3.54 2.30 -1.35
N LEU A 51 -3.54 2.05 -2.67
CA LEU A 51 -4.65 2.45 -3.54
C LEU A 51 -5.95 1.75 -3.13
N ARG A 52 -5.88 0.47 -2.77
CA ARG A 52 -7.06 -0.29 -2.30
C ARG A 52 -7.62 0.33 -1.02
N GLN A 53 -6.80 0.58 -0.01
CA GLN A 53 -7.26 1.14 1.27
C GLN A 53 -7.95 2.49 1.10
N VAL A 54 -7.35 3.40 0.33
CA VAL A 54 -7.92 4.73 0.07
C VAL A 54 -9.26 4.63 -0.65
N ASN A 55 -9.31 3.84 -1.72
CA ASN A 55 -10.52 3.75 -2.52
C ASN A 55 -11.62 2.95 -1.80
N SER A 56 -11.28 1.96 -0.98
CA SER A 56 -12.25 1.24 -0.14
C SER A 56 -12.86 2.16 0.93
N ALA A 57 -12.07 3.02 1.56
CA ALA A 57 -12.59 4.02 2.51
C ALA A 57 -13.55 5.01 1.82
N GLN A 58 -13.19 5.49 0.61
CA GLN A 58 -14.08 6.35 -0.18
C GLN A 58 -15.42 5.68 -0.50
N VAL A 59 -15.41 4.41 -0.92
CA VAL A 59 -16.65 3.67 -1.23
C VAL A 59 -17.51 3.46 0.02
N GLN A 60 -16.92 3.32 1.21
CA GLN A 60 -17.61 3.09 2.48
C GLN A 60 -18.29 4.35 3.08
N GLY A 61 -18.33 5.47 2.36
CA GLY A 61 -19.15 6.63 2.71
C GLY A 61 -18.42 7.78 3.41
N THR A 62 -17.09 7.72 3.57
CA THR A 62 -16.28 8.87 4.03
C THR A 62 -15.96 9.85 2.89
N GLN A 63 -16.84 9.97 1.89
CA GLN A 63 -16.55 10.78 0.71
C GLN A 63 -16.55 12.27 1.05
N MET A 64 -15.44 12.93 0.77
CA MET A 64 -15.48 14.34 0.42
C MET A 64 -16.16 14.43 -0.95
N ALA A 65 -17.38 14.98 -0.99
CA ALA A 65 -18.14 15.13 -2.23
C ALA A 65 -17.27 15.79 -3.32
N GLY A 66 -17.14 15.13 -4.48
CA GLY A 66 -16.38 15.64 -5.64
C GLY A 66 -14.97 15.08 -5.82
N SER A 67 -14.44 14.26 -4.91
CA SER A 67 -13.15 13.59 -5.11
C SER A 67 -13.34 12.25 -5.84
N GLY A 68 -13.04 12.20 -7.14
CA GLY A 68 -12.96 10.93 -7.90
C GLY A 68 -11.92 9.94 -7.33
N PRO A 69 -11.84 8.73 -7.92
CA PRO A 69 -10.99 7.65 -7.42
C PRO A 69 -9.52 8.06 -7.37
N VAL A 70 -8.80 7.52 -6.39
CA VAL A 70 -7.37 7.78 -6.20
C VAL A 70 -6.57 6.78 -7.00
N LEU A 71 -5.82 7.30 -7.99
CA LEU A 71 -5.07 6.49 -8.95
C LEU A 71 -3.55 6.68 -8.84
N THR A 72 -3.09 7.58 -7.98
CA THR A 72 -1.66 7.92 -7.84
C THR A 72 -1.17 7.67 -6.41
N ILE A 73 0.05 7.16 -6.30
CA ILE A 73 0.67 6.84 -5.00
C ILE A 73 0.90 8.11 -4.19
N ARG A 74 1.36 9.20 -4.80
CA ARG A 74 1.54 10.48 -4.11
C ARG A 74 0.25 10.98 -3.44
N ARG A 75 -0.88 10.86 -4.14
CA ARG A 75 -2.20 11.22 -3.59
C ARG A 75 -2.65 10.23 -2.52
N ALA A 76 -2.40 8.93 -2.71
CA ALA A 76 -2.71 7.92 -1.70
C ALA A 76 -1.94 8.18 -0.40
N ILE A 77 -0.62 8.43 -0.47
CA ILE A 77 0.21 8.77 0.70
C ILE A 77 -0.33 10.02 1.40
N ALA A 78 -0.68 11.07 0.64
CA ALA A 78 -1.21 12.30 1.22
C ALA A 78 -2.52 12.10 1.99
N LEU A 79 -3.39 11.18 1.55
CA LEU A 79 -4.68 10.90 2.18
C LEU A 79 -4.58 9.92 3.36
N VAL A 80 -3.71 8.92 3.23
CA VAL A 80 -3.51 7.85 4.23
C VAL A 80 -2.61 8.30 5.37
N GLY A 81 -1.67 9.19 5.05
CA GLY A 81 -0.62 9.61 5.96
C GLY A 81 0.29 8.46 6.37
N LEU A 82 1.16 8.76 7.34
CA LEU A 82 2.22 7.86 7.75
C LEU A 82 1.73 6.57 8.43
N ASN A 83 0.73 6.71 9.31
CA ASN A 83 0.15 5.59 10.03
C ASN A 83 -0.49 4.58 9.09
N GLY A 84 -1.23 5.05 8.09
CA GLY A 84 -1.85 4.12 7.16
C GLY A 84 -0.84 3.49 6.18
N MET A 85 0.30 4.14 5.88
CA MET A 85 1.39 3.45 5.16
C MET A 85 1.95 2.27 5.95
N ARG A 86 2.13 2.43 7.27
CA ARG A 86 2.53 1.32 8.14
C ARG A 86 1.47 0.22 8.19
N GLN A 87 0.20 0.59 8.28
CA GLN A 87 -0.90 -0.39 8.26
C GLN A 87 -0.95 -1.16 6.93
N ALA A 88 -0.84 -0.48 5.79
CA ALA A 88 -0.75 -1.12 4.47
C ALA A 88 0.43 -2.10 4.38
N ALA A 89 1.61 -1.71 4.85
CA ALA A 89 2.76 -2.59 4.87
C ALA A 89 2.56 -3.82 5.77
N SER A 90 1.87 -3.67 6.92
CA SER A 90 1.58 -4.76 7.84
C SER A 90 0.49 -5.72 7.35
N ALA A 91 -0.40 -5.25 6.46
CA ALA A 91 -1.47 -6.05 5.88
C ALA A 91 -0.95 -7.07 4.85
N LEU A 92 0.25 -6.86 4.31
CA LEU A 92 0.83 -7.71 3.29
C LEU A 92 1.54 -8.93 3.88
N ARG A 93 1.31 -10.08 3.28
CA ARG A 93 2.13 -11.28 3.52
C ARG A 93 3.46 -11.15 2.79
N MET A 94 4.56 -11.47 3.47
CA MET A 94 5.87 -11.52 2.85
C MET A 94 5.93 -12.63 1.80
N TRP A 95 6.69 -12.42 0.72
CA TRP A 95 7.06 -13.47 -0.22
C TRP A 95 7.58 -14.73 0.52
N PRO A 96 7.15 -15.95 0.15
CA PRO A 96 6.33 -16.30 -1.02
C PRO A 96 4.81 -16.27 -0.80
N GLY A 97 4.35 -15.75 0.35
CA GLY A 97 2.95 -15.45 0.63
C GLY A 97 1.99 -16.63 0.44
N PRO A 98 1.03 -16.58 -0.51
CA PRO A 98 0.01 -17.61 -0.73
C PRO A 98 0.56 -18.99 -1.16
N LEU A 99 1.84 -19.07 -1.50
CA LEU A 99 2.48 -20.32 -1.89
C LEU A 99 2.81 -21.22 -0.69
N ASN A 100 2.89 -20.65 0.51
CA ASN A 100 3.11 -21.39 1.76
C ASN A 100 1.81 -21.72 2.51
N ALA A 101 0.66 -21.36 1.95
CA ALA A 101 -0.66 -21.56 2.57
C ALA A 101 -1.32 -22.88 2.14
#